data_AF-K7YL55-F1
#
_entry.id   AF-K7YL55-F1
#
_cell.length_a   1.000
_cell.length_b   1.000
_cell.length_c   1.000
_cell.angle_alpha   90.00
_cell.angle_beta   90.00
_cell.angle_gamma   90.00
#
_symmetry.space_group_name_H-M   'P 1'
#
loop_
_entity.id
_entity.type
_entity.pdbx_description
1 polymer ?
#
loop_
_entity_poly.entity_id
_entity_poly.type
_entity_poly.pdbx_seq_one_letter_code
_entity_poly.pdbx_strand_id
1 'polypeptide(L)' 'MGWSRSDLARRLHCSIGDIEAWEEGRRSVESSIRGDLEIILRQAEACSDEVKYTPAAENELDKNALEQIDFTRVKAELK' A
#
# COMPACT_ATOMS: atom_id res chain seq x y z
N MET A 1 -0.76 -5.78 5.70
CA MET A 1 -0.09 -5.24 6.90
C MET A 1 0.24 -6.30 7.95
N GLY A 2 -0.63 -7.29 8.23
CA GLY A 2 -0.27 -8.44 9.08
C GLY A 2 -0.04 -8.11 10.56
N TRP A 3 -0.64 -7.03 11.07
CA TRP A 3 -0.44 -6.59 12.45
C TRP A 3 -1.21 -7.46 13.43
N SER A 4 -0.56 -7.83 14.53
CA SER A 4 -1.26 -8.41 15.67
C SER A 4 -2.01 -7.32 16.45
N ARG A 5 -2.99 -7.71 17.28
CA ARG A 5 -3.68 -6.79 18.21
C ARG A 5 -2.71 -6.06 19.13
N SER A 6 -1.67 -6.75 19.59
CA SER A 6 -0.58 -6.17 20.39
C SER A 6 0.20 -5.09 19.65
N ASP A 7 0.39 -5.23 18.33
CA ASP A 7 1.08 -4.20 17.55
C ASP A 7 0.23 -2.96 17.36
N LEU A 8 -1.06 -3.15 17.10
CA LEU A 8 -2.00 -2.06 16.97
C LEU A 8 -2.17 -1.30 18.29
N ALA A 9 -2.30 -2.02 19.41
CA ALA A 9 -2.39 -1.43 20.75
C ALA A 9 -1.18 -0.56 21.08
N ARG A 10 0.04 -1.06 20.79
CA ARG A 10 1.28 -0.31 21.00
C ARG A 10 1.32 0.98 20.17
N ARG A 11 0.84 0.93 18.93
CA ARG A 11 0.88 2.06 18.00
C ARG A 11 -0.18 3.12 18.32
N LEU A 12 -1.32 2.71 18.85
CA LEU A 12 -2.40 3.59 19.29
C LEU A 12 -2.27 4.02 20.76
N HIS A 13 -1.22 3.59 21.45
CA HIS A 13 -0.98 3.86 22.87
C HIS A 13 -2.17 3.48 23.77
N CYS A 14 -2.83 2.35 23.45
CA CYS A 14 -3.94 1.81 24.22
C CYS A 14 -3.66 0.37 24.69
N SER A 15 -4.59 -0.21 25.45
CA SER A 15 -4.46 -1.60 25.89
C SER A 15 -4.93 -2.57 24.79
N ILE A 16 -4.45 -3.81 24.84
CA ILE A 16 -4.94 -4.88 23.94
C ILE A 16 -6.45 -5.10 24.18
N GLY A 17 -6.91 -5.01 25.42
CA GLY A 17 -8.32 -5.15 25.77
C GLY A 17 -9.21 -4.08 25.13
N ASP A 18 -8.68 -2.87 24.91
CA ASP A 18 -9.39 -1.83 24.16
C ASP A 18 -9.57 -2.22 22.69
N ILE A 19 -8.51 -2.73 22.05
CA ILE A 19 -8.58 -3.25 20.67
C ILE A 19 -9.65 -4.35 20.57
N GLU A 20 -9.62 -5.32 21.48
CA GLU A 20 -10.58 -6.43 21.50
C GLU A 20 -12.01 -5.94 21.71
N ALA A 21 -12.22 -4.98 22.62
CA ALA A 21 -13.53 -4.40 22.85
C ALA A 21 -14.07 -3.64 21.62
N TRP A 22 -13.20 -2.97 20.86
CA TRP A 22 -13.59 -2.30 19.62
C TRP A 22 -13.90 -3.30 18.49
N GLU A 23 -13.04 -4.30 18.29
CA GLU A 23 -13.23 -5.33 17.25
C GLU A 23 -14.50 -6.15 17.47
N GLU A 24 -14.83 -6.46 18.73
CA GLU A 24 -16.06 -7.17 19.09
C GLU A 24 -17.30 -6.26 19.14
N GLY A 25 -17.14 -4.96 18.92
CA GLY A 25 -18.24 -3.99 18.99
C GLY A 25 -18.82 -3.77 20.39
N ARG A 26 -18.14 -4.27 21.45
CA ARG A 26 -18.53 -4.05 22.86
C ARG A 26 -18.35 -2.59 23.28
N ARG A 27 -17.48 -1.86 22.59
CA ARG A 27 -17.15 -0.45 22.87
C ARG A 27 -16.95 0.32 21.57
N SER A 28 -17.40 1.58 21.54
CA SER A 28 -17.08 2.48 20.44
C SER A 28 -15.68 3.07 20.58
N VAL A 29 -15.00 3.23 19.45
CA VAL A 29 -13.67 3.86 19.39
C VAL A 29 -13.78 5.34 19.73
N GLU A 30 -12.91 5.79 20.62
CA GLU A 30 -12.76 7.18 21.05
C GLU A 30 -12.38 8.09 19.88
N SER A 31 -12.89 9.32 19.91
CA SER A 31 -12.60 10.31 18.86
C SER A 31 -11.10 10.61 18.72
N SER A 32 -10.34 10.55 19.83
CA SER A 32 -8.89 10.75 19.83
C SER A 32 -8.13 9.68 19.06
N ILE A 33 -8.63 8.44 19.04
CA ILE A 33 -7.96 7.28 18.39
C ILE A 33 -8.41 7.11 16.95
N ARG A 34 -9.61 7.59 16.61
CA ARG A 34 -10.16 7.51 15.26
C ARG A 34 -9.27 8.15 14.20
N GLY A 35 -8.70 9.31 14.49
CA GLY A 35 -7.77 9.98 13.57
C GLY A 35 -6.53 9.14 13.26
N ASP A 36 -5.93 8.54 14.29
CA ASP A 36 -4.76 7.68 14.13
C ASP A 36 -5.07 6.41 13.33
N LEU A 37 -6.25 5.81 13.56
CA LEU A 37 -6.73 4.68 12.77
C LEU A 37 -6.95 5.02 11.30
N GLU A 38 -7.48 6.21 10.99
CA GLU A 38 -7.62 6.66 9.60
C GLU A 38 -6.27 6.85 8.91
N ILE A 39 -5.27 7.37 9.62
CA ILE A 39 -3.90 7.50 9.09
C ILE A 39 -3.31 6.11 8.81
N ILE A 40 -3.46 5.18 9.76
CA ILE A 40 -3.00 3.79 9.60
C ILE A 40 -3.67 3.14 8.40
N LEU A 41 -4.98 3.33 8.22
CA LEU A 41 -5.72 2.79 7.09
C LEU A 41 -5.17 3.30 5.76
N ARG A 42 -4.98 4.62 5.62
CA ARG A 42 -4.42 5.21 4.39
C ARG A 42 -3.01 4.69 4.08
N GLN A 43 -2.19 4.49 5.10
CA GLN A 43 -0.86 3.88 4.94
C GLN A 43 -0.95 2.43 4.47
N ALA A 44 -1.90 1.66 5.03
CA ALA A 44 -2.12 0.28 4.63
C ALA A 44 -2.62 0.17 3.18
N GLU A 45 -3.49 1.08 2.76
CA GLU A 45 -4.00 1.16 1.38
C GLU A 45 -2.88 1.52 0.40
N ALA A 46 -2.09 2.56 0.68
CA ALA A 46 -0.97 2.95 -0.18
C ALA A 46 0.06 1.82 -0.34
N CYS A 47 0.41 1.13 0.75
CA CYS A 47 1.31 -0.02 0.72
C CYS A 47 0.69 -1.19 -0.07
N SER A 48 -0.62 -1.42 0.06
CA SER A 48 -1.33 -2.43 -0.72
C SER A 48 -1.29 -2.14 -2.21
N ASP A 49 -1.45 -0.87 -2.61
CA ASP A 49 -1.37 -0.46 -4.00
C ASP A 49 0.04 -0.62 -4.56
N GLU A 50 1.08 -0.22 -3.82
CA GLU A 50 2.46 -0.44 -4.21
C GLU A 50 2.73 -1.93 -4.46
N VAL A 51 2.37 -2.81 -3.51
CA VAL A 51 2.58 -4.26 -3.67
C VAL A 51 1.82 -4.82 -4.88
N LYS A 52 0.60 -4.32 -5.12
CA LYS A 52 -0.26 -4.80 -6.21
C LYS A 52 0.22 -4.35 -7.58
N TYR A 53 0.67 -3.10 -7.71
CA TYR A 53 0.93 -2.48 -9.02
C TYR A 53 2.42 -2.37 -9.37
N THR A 54 3.34 -2.43 -8.39
CA THR A 54 4.79 -2.34 -8.67
C THR A 54 5.26 -3.37 -9.69
N PRO A 55 4.89 -4.67 -9.62
CA PRO A 55 5.34 -5.63 -10.62
C PRO A 55 4.84 -5.31 -12.03
N ALA A 56 3.63 -4.76 -12.16
CA ALA A 56 3.11 -4.34 -13.46
C ALA A 56 3.86 -3.10 -13.98
N ALA A 57 4.15 -2.13 -13.11
CA ALA A 57 4.93 -0.95 -13.45
C ALA A 57 6.37 -1.32 -13.89
N GLU A 58 7.02 -2.26 -13.19
CA GLU A 58 8.35 -2.78 -13.55
C GLU A 58 8.34 -3.47 -14.92
N ASN A 59 7.34 -4.31 -15.20
CA ASN A 59 7.21 -4.95 -16.51
C ASN A 59 7.01 -3.95 -17.66
N GLU A 60 6.23 -2.89 -17.44
CA GLU A 60 6.07 -1.83 -18.44
C GLU A 60 7.36 -1.02 -18.60
N LEU A 61 8.09 -0.76 -17.52
CA LEU A 61 9.40 -0.12 -17.60
C LEU A 61 10.38 -0.96 -18.41
N ASP A 62 10.46 -2.27 -18.17
CA ASP A 62 11.36 -3.17 -18.92
C ASP A 62 11.04 -3.18 -20.42
N LYS A 63 9.76 -3.25 -20.80
CA LYS A 63 9.34 -3.18 -22.21
C LYS A 63 9.74 -1.87 -22.89
N ASN A 64 9.58 -0.74 -22.19
CA ASN A 64 9.91 0.58 -22.72
C ASN A 64 11.42 0.88 -22.68
N ALA A 65 12.16 0.33 -21.70
CA ALA A 65 13.61 0.49 -21.62
C ALA A 65 14.36 -0.38 -22.65
N LEU A 66 13.78 -1.52 -23.03
CA LEU A 66 14.29 -2.43 -24.06
C LEU A 66 13.85 -2.06 -25.48
N GLU A 67 13.61 -0.77 -25.77
CA GLU A 67 13.29 -0.26 -27.12
C GLU A 67 14.28 -0.81 -28.18
N GLN A 68 14.00 -1.99 -28.73
CA GLN A 68 14.60 -2.45 -29.97
C GLN A 68 14.13 -1.45 -31.01
N ILE A 69 15.07 -0.64 -31.48
CA ILE A 69 14.79 0.33 -32.54
C ILE A 69 14.30 -0.45 -33.75
N ASP A 70 13.13 -0.07 -34.28
CA ASP A 70 12.61 -0.67 -35.50
C ASP A 70 13.60 -0.43 -36.65
N PHE A 71 14.27 -1.50 -37.05
CA PHE A 71 15.26 -1.48 -38.13
C PHE A 71 14.66 -0.94 -39.43
N THR A 72 13.38 -1.19 -39.69
CA THR A 72 12.66 -0.72 -40.88
C THR A 72 12.53 0.80 -40.87
N ARG A 73 12.24 1.40 -39.70
CA ARG A 73 12.19 2.86 -39.51
C ARG A 73 13.55 3.49 -39.78
N VAL A 74 14.61 2.98 -39.14
CA VAL A 74 15.99 3.50 -39.29
C VAL A 74 16.47 3.40 -40.73
N LYS A 75 16.16 2.30 -41.42
CA LYS A 75 16.52 2.11 -42.83
C LYS A 75 15.84 3.10 -43.78
N ALA A 76 14.62 3.54 -43.46
CA ALA A 76 13.91 4.53 -44.26
C ALA A 76 14.48 5.94 -44.07
N GLU A 77 14.96 6.28 -42.87
CA GLU A 77 15.56 7.59 -42.57
C GLU A 77 16.98 7.77 -43.12
N LEU A 78 17.71 6.67 -43.37
CA LEU A 78 19.08 6.69 -43.92
C LEU A 78 19.15 6.63 -45.46
N LYS A 79 18.01 6.69 -46.16
CA LYS A 79 17.92 6.76 -47.62
C LYS A 79 17.56 8.15 -48.10
#